data_AF-A0A2D9NE26-F1
#
_entry.id   AF-A0A2D9NE26-F1
#
_cell.length_a   1.000
_cell.length_b   1.000
_cell.length_c   1.000
_cell.angle_alpha   90.00
_cell.angle_beta   90.00
_cell.angle_gamma   90.00
#
_symmetry.space_group_name_H-M   'P 1'
#
loop_
_entity.id
_entity.type
_entity.pdbx_description
1 polymer ?
#
loop_
_entity_poly.entity_id
_entity_poly.type
_entity_poly.pdbx_seq_one_letter_code
_entity_poly.pdbx_strand_id
1 'polypeptide(L)'
;MEIVLLEIKELLPHEEVKEKKLRKLIDLVNKRGGIYEPVLVDRETKTLLDGHHRYNTALNLGLKAIPAIEVDYLEDESIQVESWPGKEEMKITKQSVLSMAKSGNLYPPKTSKHSISIEYPTQFFSLEELS
;
A
#
# COMPACT_ATOMS: atom_id res chain seq x y z
N MET A 1 -10.50 8.07 10.81
CA MET A 1 -9.16 7.99 10.19
C MET A 1 -8.98 9.24 9.36
N GLU A 2 -7.81 9.88 9.44
CA GLU A 2 -7.47 11.07 8.64
C GLU A 2 -6.42 10.70 7.60
N ILE A 3 -6.43 11.40 6.46
CA ILE A 3 -5.42 11.22 5.42
C ILE A 3 -4.21 12.08 5.76
N VAL A 4 -3.04 11.45 5.78
CA VAL A 4 -1.74 12.11 5.92
C VAL A 4 -0.94 11.96 4.63
N LEU A 5 0.00 12.87 4.38
CA LEU A 5 0.97 12.72 3.29
C LEU A 5 2.25 12.12 3.87
N LEU A 6 2.61 10.92 3.41
CA LEU A 6 3.86 10.27 3.80
C LEU A 6 4.88 10.35 2.68
N GLU A 7 6.15 10.52 3.04
CA GLU A 7 7.24 10.45 2.09
C GLU A 7 7.36 9.02 1.56
N ILE A 8 7.41 8.89 0.23
CA ILE A 8 7.44 7.58 -0.44
C ILE A 8 8.67 6.76 -0.02
N LYS A 9 9.79 7.43 0.25
CA LYS A 9 11.05 6.79 0.67
C LYS A 9 10.96 6.10 2.04
N GLU A 10 9.98 6.47 2.86
CA GLU A 10 9.81 5.89 4.20
C GLU A 10 9.00 4.59 4.18
N LEU A 11 8.26 4.35 3.10
CA LEU A 11 7.33 3.23 3.03
C LEU A 11 8.05 1.93 2.66
N LEU A 12 7.71 0.86 3.38
CA LEU A 12 8.28 -0.47 3.18
C LEU A 12 7.25 -1.41 2.53
N PRO A 13 7.32 -1.65 1.21
CA PRO A 13 6.46 -2.64 0.57
C PRO A 13 6.88 -4.07 0.94
N HIS A 14 5.91 -4.97 1.05
CA HIS A 14 6.14 -6.40 1.25
C HIS A 14 5.67 -7.29 0.09
N GLU A 15 5.05 -6.73 -0.95
CA GLU A 15 4.48 -7.51 -2.06
C GLU A 15 4.79 -6.86 -3.43
N GLU A 16 5.12 -7.69 -4.40
CA GLU A 16 5.29 -7.30 -5.80
C GLU A 16 3.96 -6.89 -6.46
N VAL A 17 4.05 -6.07 -7.50
CA VAL A 17 2.89 -5.63 -8.27
C VAL A 17 2.79 -6.36 -9.61
N LYS A 18 1.60 -6.42 -10.18
CA LYS A 18 1.41 -6.93 -11.53
C LYS A 18 1.67 -5.82 -12.54
N GLU A 19 2.75 -5.94 -13.30
CA GLU A 19 3.20 -4.97 -14.32
C GLU A 19 2.08 -4.42 -15.21
N LYS A 20 1.22 -5.30 -15.75
CA LYS A 20 0.10 -4.89 -16.61
C LYS A 20 -0.92 -3.99 -15.88
N LYS A 21 -1.14 -4.23 -14.58
CA LYS A 21 -2.03 -3.40 -13.75
C LYS A 21 -1.35 -2.09 -13.36
N LEU A 22 -0.05 -2.13 -13.06
CA LEU A 22 0.74 -0.94 -12.77
C LEU A 22 0.70 0.07 -13.92
N ARG A 23 1.00 -0.37 -15.16
CA ARG A 23 1.00 0.51 -16.34
C ARG A 23 -0.34 1.20 -16.56
N LYS A 24 -1.44 0.45 -16.46
CA LYS A 24 -2.79 1.01 -16.56
C LYS A 24 -3.08 2.07 -15.49
N LEU A 25 -2.58 1.86 -14.27
CA LEU A 25 -2.78 2.80 -13.17
C LEU A 25 -1.94 4.07 -13.36
N ILE A 26 -0.71 3.94 -13.84
CA ILE A 26 0.14 5.08 -14.23
C ILE A 26 -0.57 5.94 -15.29
N ASP A 27 -1.07 5.33 -16.36
CA ASP A 27 -1.78 6.05 -17.43
C ASP A 27 -3.02 6.78 -16.91
N LEU A 28 -3.80 6.11 -16.04
CA LEU A 28 -5.01 6.68 -15.43
C LEU A 28 -4.68 7.87 -14.53
N VAL A 29 -3.67 7.74 -13.67
CA VAL A 29 -3.26 8.80 -12.74
C VAL A 29 -2.72 10.00 -13.51
N ASN A 30 -1.89 9.78 -14.53
CA ASN A 30 -1.41 10.84 -15.43
C ASN A 30 -2.55 11.58 -16.12
N LYS A 31 -3.49 10.84 -16.73
CA LYS A 31 -4.64 11.44 -17.42
C LYS A 31 -5.53 12.24 -16.46
N ARG A 32 -5.66 11.78 -15.22
CA ARG A 32 -6.47 12.43 -14.17
C ARG A 32 -5.76 13.61 -13.51
N GLY A 33 -4.42 13.64 -13.53
CA GLY A 33 -3.62 14.67 -12.88
C GLY A 33 -3.49 14.52 -11.37
N GLY A 34 -3.75 13.33 -10.79
CA GLY A 34 -3.61 13.13 -9.34
C GLY A 34 -4.14 11.80 -8.79
N ILE A 35 -4.10 11.67 -7.46
CA ILE A 35 -4.46 10.48 -6.67
C ILE A 35 -5.66 10.81 -5.76
N TYR A 36 -6.60 9.87 -5.59
CA TYR A 36 -7.77 10.04 -4.70
C TYR A 36 -7.72 9.13 -3.48
N GLU A 37 -7.27 7.90 -3.71
CA GLU A 37 -7.38 6.85 -2.70
C GLU A 37 -6.05 6.75 -1.95
N PRO A 38 -6.07 6.85 -0.61
CA PRO A 38 -4.86 6.70 0.18
C PRO A 38 -4.39 5.24 0.22
N VAL A 39 -3.09 5.06 0.44
CA VAL A 39 -2.52 3.76 0.81
C VAL A 39 -2.74 3.48 2.31
N LEU A 40 -2.72 2.21 2.70
CA LEU A 40 -2.80 1.84 4.11
C LEU A 40 -1.41 1.45 4.61
N VAL A 41 -0.98 2.03 5.74
CA VAL A 41 0.38 1.91 6.25
C VAL A 41 0.34 1.59 7.74
N ASP A 42 1.17 0.64 8.16
CA ASP A 42 1.47 0.44 9.57
C ASP A 42 2.29 1.62 10.10
N ARG A 43 1.76 2.31 11.11
CA ARG A 43 2.33 3.55 11.63
C ARG A 43 3.74 3.38 12.18
N GLU A 44 3.98 2.27 12.88
CA GLU A 44 5.24 2.03 13.59
C GLU A 44 6.37 1.67 12.63
N THR A 45 6.12 0.71 11.74
CA THR A 45 7.16 0.17 10.84
C THR A 45 7.20 0.82 9.47
N LYS A 46 6.20 1.65 9.14
CA LYS A 46 5.95 2.18 7.79
C LYS A 46 5.71 1.10 6.73
N THR A 47 5.31 -0.09 7.16
CA THR A 47 4.96 -1.19 6.25
C THR A 47 3.72 -0.85 5.44
N LEU A 48 3.79 -0.97 4.12
CA LEU A 48 2.67 -0.76 3.21
C LEU A 48 1.73 -1.97 3.23
N LEU A 49 0.57 -1.83 3.89
CA LEU A 49 -0.39 -2.92 4.09
C LEU A 49 -1.30 -3.12 2.86
N ASP A 50 -1.76 -2.01 2.27
CA ASP A 50 -2.54 -2.02 1.04
C ASP A 50 -2.10 -0.88 0.11
N GLY A 51 -2.26 -1.10 -1.20
CA GLY A 51 -2.02 -0.07 -2.20
C GLY A 51 -0.65 -0.14 -2.88
N HIS A 52 0.00 -1.31 -2.94
CA HIS A 52 1.30 -1.51 -3.62
C HIS A 52 1.33 -0.99 -5.05
N HIS A 53 0.22 -1.10 -5.79
CA HIS A 53 0.14 -0.55 -7.15
C HIS A 53 0.14 1.00 -7.13
N ARG A 54 -0.56 1.62 -6.17
CA ARG A 54 -0.62 3.09 -6.02
C ARG A 54 0.75 3.64 -5.60
N TYR A 55 1.40 2.98 -4.64
CA TYR A 55 2.78 3.25 -4.25
C TYR A 55 3.75 3.15 -5.45
N ASN A 56 3.71 2.05 -6.20
CA ASN A 56 4.58 1.89 -7.37
C ASN A 56 4.25 2.88 -8.49
N THR A 57 2.98 3.28 -8.65
CA THR A 57 2.60 4.37 -9.57
C THR A 57 3.25 5.68 -9.14
N ALA A 58 3.17 6.03 -7.85
CA ALA A 58 3.78 7.25 -7.33
C ALA A 58 5.31 7.26 -7.52
N LEU A 59 5.98 6.12 -7.25
CA LEU A 59 7.40 5.93 -7.56
C LEU A 59 7.72 6.14 -9.04
N ASN A 60 6.95 5.53 -9.95
CA ASN A 60 7.18 5.65 -11.40
C ASN A 60 6.95 7.07 -11.92
N LEU A 61 6.09 7.83 -11.27
CA LEU A 61 5.82 9.23 -11.58
C LEU A 61 6.81 10.21 -10.93
N GLY A 62 7.76 9.71 -10.12
CA GLY A 62 8.74 10.55 -9.44
C GLY A 62 8.17 11.43 -8.34
N LEU A 63 7.02 11.05 -7.77
CA LEU A 63 6.42 11.78 -6.65
C LEU A 63 7.28 11.62 -5.40
N LYS A 64 7.22 12.61 -4.50
CA LYS A 64 7.90 12.59 -3.19
C LYS A 64 7.00 12.09 -2.08
N ALA A 65 5.70 12.36 -2.19
CA ALA A 65 4.71 11.99 -1.18
C ALA A 65 3.54 11.20 -1.77
N ILE A 66 2.82 10.49 -0.91
CA ILE A 66 1.60 9.78 -1.25
C ILE A 66 0.56 9.95 -0.12
N PRO A 67 -0.74 10.13 -0.44
CA PRO A 67 -1.78 10.08 0.56
C PRO A 67 -1.82 8.69 1.21
N ALA A 68 -1.83 8.67 2.53
CA ALA A 68 -1.78 7.48 3.33
C ALA A 68 -2.70 7.58 4.54
N ILE A 69 -3.08 6.43 5.08
CA ILE A 69 -3.73 6.28 6.37
C ILE A 69 -2.85 5.37 7.20
N GLU A 70 -2.51 5.87 8.38
CA GLU A 70 -1.69 5.14 9.35
C GLU A 70 -2.58 4.40 10.34
N VAL A 71 -2.22 3.15 10.63
CA VAL A 71 -2.91 2.27 11.59
C VAL A 71 -1.90 1.60 12.51
N ASP A 72 -2.35 1.20 13.70
CA ASP A 72 -1.57 0.31 14.56
C ASP A 72 -1.83 -1.13 14.12
N TYR A 73 -1.10 -1.61 13.10
CA TYR A 73 -1.49 -2.81 12.38
C TYR A 73 -1.67 -4.04 13.28
N LEU A 74 -0.78 -4.24 14.27
CA LEU A 74 -0.86 -5.38 15.17
C LEU A 74 -2.08 -5.30 16.09
N GLU A 75 -2.37 -4.11 16.63
CA GLU A 75 -3.43 -3.87 17.62
C GLU A 75 -4.81 -3.64 16.98
N ASP A 76 -4.86 -3.30 15.69
CA ASP A 76 -6.12 -3.04 14.98
C ASP A 76 -6.81 -4.36 14.58
N GLU A 77 -7.76 -4.80 15.40
CA GLU A 77 -8.56 -6.00 15.16
C GLU A 77 -9.47 -5.92 13.94
N SER A 78 -9.75 -4.70 13.44
CA SER A 78 -10.56 -4.48 12.22
C SER A 78 -9.81 -4.86 10.94
N ILE A 79 -8.50 -5.08 11.05
CA ILE A 79 -7.63 -5.51 9.95
C ILE A 79 -7.24 -6.96 10.19
N GLN A 80 -7.69 -7.82 9.28
CA GLN A 80 -7.30 -9.22 9.24
C GLN A 80 -6.44 -9.48 8.01
N VAL A 81 -5.53 -10.44 8.11
CA VAL A 81 -4.71 -10.87 6.98
C VAL A 81 -4.70 -12.39 6.88
N GLU A 82 -4.84 -12.86 5.65
CA GLU A 82 -4.75 -14.28 5.30
C GLU A 82 -3.94 -14.44 4.01
N SER A 83 -3.51 -15.67 3.71
CA SER A 83 -2.98 -15.98 2.40
C SER A 83 -4.05 -15.82 1.32
N TRP A 84 -3.67 -15.36 0.12
CA TRP A 84 -4.56 -15.47 -1.04
C TRP A 84 -4.89 -16.94 -1.35
N PRO A 85 -6.11 -17.25 -1.85
CA PRO A 85 -6.46 -18.59 -2.29
C PRO A 85 -5.45 -19.16 -3.29
N GLY A 86 -4.97 -20.39 -3.03
CA GLY A 86 -3.92 -21.06 -3.78
C GLY A 86 -2.49 -20.75 -3.33
N LYS A 87 -2.30 -20.10 -2.17
CA LYS A 87 -1.02 -19.83 -1.50
C LYS A 87 -1.07 -20.10 0.01
N GLU A 88 -1.96 -20.98 0.43
CA GLU A 88 -2.23 -21.28 1.83
C GLU A 88 -0.96 -21.77 2.57
N GLU A 89 -0.04 -22.42 1.86
CA GLU A 89 1.24 -22.90 2.38
C GLU A 89 2.16 -21.78 2.90
N MET A 90 1.98 -20.54 2.41
CA MET A 90 2.77 -19.38 2.84
C MET A 90 2.43 -18.91 4.27
N LYS A 91 1.27 -19.32 4.81
CA LYS A 91 0.82 -19.04 6.19
C LYS A 91 1.02 -17.58 6.60
N ILE A 92 0.47 -16.65 5.81
CA ILE A 92 0.65 -15.22 6.05
C ILE A 92 -0.02 -14.81 7.37
N THR A 93 0.73 -14.04 8.16
CA THR A 93 0.29 -13.42 9.42
C THR A 93 0.68 -11.95 9.41
N LYS A 94 0.09 -11.14 10.31
CA LYS A 94 0.52 -9.74 10.47
C LYS A 94 2.02 -9.64 10.73
N GLN A 95 2.54 -10.51 11.59
CA GLN A 95 3.96 -10.54 11.92
C GLN A 95 4.85 -10.90 10.72
N SER A 96 4.42 -11.83 9.86
CA SER A 96 5.19 -12.19 8.67
C SER A 96 5.19 -11.07 7.63
N VAL A 97 4.09 -10.32 7.48
CA VAL A 97 4.01 -9.12 6.63
C VAL A 97 5.03 -8.07 7.08
N LEU A 98 5.02 -7.71 8.36
CA LEU A 98 5.98 -6.75 8.93
C LEU A 98 7.44 -7.23 8.77
N SER A 99 7.68 -8.52 9.00
CA SER A 99 9.02 -9.11 8.87
C SER A 99 9.51 -9.10 7.42
N MET A 100 8.61 -9.36 6.45
CA MET A 100 8.93 -9.31 5.02
C MET A 100 9.31 -7.89 4.60
N ALA A 101 8.46 -6.91 4.93
CA ALA A 101 8.71 -5.50 4.63
C ALA A 101 10.06 -5.03 5.18
N LYS A 102 10.31 -5.33 6.46
CA LYS A 102 11.57 -4.98 7.14
C LYS A 102 12.80 -5.65 6.51
N SER A 103 12.64 -6.83 5.91
CA SER A 103 13.74 -7.54 5.26
C SER A 103 14.16 -6.92 3.91
N GLY A 104 13.32 -6.05 3.32
CA GLY A 104 13.51 -5.51 1.98
C GLY A 104 13.19 -6.49 0.84
N ASN A 105 12.83 -7.74 1.16
CA ASN A 105 12.33 -8.71 0.18
C ASN A 105 10.84 -8.49 -0.08
N LEU A 106 10.34 -9.04 -1.19
CA LEU A 106 8.94 -8.97 -1.56
C LEU A 106 8.36 -10.37 -1.75
N TYR A 107 7.13 -10.56 -1.28
CA TYR A 107 6.32 -11.68 -1.71
C TYR A 107 5.90 -11.51 -3.18
N PRO A 108 5.68 -12.62 -3.92
CA PRO A 108 5.07 -12.57 -5.24
C PRO A 108 3.68 -11.89 -5.18
N PRO A 109 3.15 -11.37 -6.30
CA PRO A 109 1.88 -10.65 -6.28
C PRO A 109 0.74 -11.52 -5.77
N LYS A 110 -0.21 -10.92 -5.05
CA LYS A 110 -1.37 -11.61 -4.47
C LYS A 110 -0.92 -12.73 -3.54
N THR A 111 -0.18 -12.38 -2.49
CA THR A 111 0.24 -13.30 -1.43
C THR A 111 -0.47 -12.99 -0.12
N SER A 112 -0.52 -11.71 0.27
CA SER A 112 -1.27 -11.24 1.43
C SER A 112 -2.63 -10.69 1.01
N LYS A 113 -3.69 -11.15 1.65
CA LYS A 113 -5.05 -10.65 1.46
C LYS A 113 -5.50 -9.97 2.75
N HIS A 114 -5.41 -8.64 2.77
CA HIS A 114 -5.98 -7.83 3.84
C HIS A 114 -7.49 -7.71 3.68
N SER A 115 -8.22 -7.94 4.76
CA SER A 115 -9.64 -7.66 4.88
C SER A 115 -9.79 -6.58 5.94
N ILE A 116 -10.26 -5.41 5.52
CA ILE A 116 -10.41 -4.22 6.36
C ILE A 116 -11.91 -3.97 6.46
N SER A 117 -12.45 -3.99 7.67
CA SER A 117 -13.90 -3.85 7.90
C SER A 117 -14.38 -2.39 7.97
N ILE A 118 -13.52 -1.43 7.64
CA ILE A 118 -13.78 0.01 7.78
C ILE A 118 -13.47 0.70 6.45
N GLU A 119 -14.41 1.50 5.96
CA GLU A 119 -14.16 2.39 4.84
C GLU A 119 -13.26 3.56 5.27
N TYR A 120 -12.23 3.83 4.49
CA TYR A 120 -11.37 4.99 4.70
C TYR A 120 -11.75 6.16 3.77
N PRO A 121 -11.52 7.41 4.21
CA PRO A 121 -11.80 8.59 3.40
C PRO A 121 -11.00 8.58 2.08
N THR A 122 -11.56 9.26 1.08
CA THR A 122 -10.86 9.58 -0.17
C THR A 122 -10.83 11.09 -0.36
N GLN A 123 -9.75 11.59 -0.92
CA GLN A 123 -9.55 13.02 -1.19
C GLN A 123 -8.61 13.16 -2.38
N PHE A 124 -8.90 14.11 -3.27
CA PHE A 124 -8.03 14.39 -4.40
C PHE A 124 -6.76 15.13 -3.96
N PHE A 125 -5.62 14.62 -4.41
CA PHE A 125 -4.31 15.26 -4.34
C PHE A 125 -3.74 15.29 -5.75
N SER A 126 -3.42 16.49 -6.24
CA SER A 126 -2.81 16.68 -7.55
C SER A 126 -1.39 16.12 -7.60
N LEU A 127 -0.88 15.84 -8.80
CA LEU A 127 0.52 15.44 -8.96
C LEU A 127 1.49 16.54 -8.48
N GLU A 128 1.12 17.81 -8.64
CA GLU A 128 1.93 18.95 -8.19
C GLU A 128 2.08 18.97 -6.67
N GLU A 129 1.00 18.74 -5.92
CA GLU A 129 1.02 18.65 -4.45
C GLU A 129 1.87 17.49 -3.93
N LEU A 130 2.04 16.43 -4.73
CA LEU A 130 2.76 15.22 -4.35
C LEU A 130 4.22 15.18 -4.83
N SER A 131 4.66 16.17 -5.60
CA SER A 131 5.97 16.22 -6.29
C SER A 131 7.13 16.79 -5.48
#